data_AF-A0A0S9CMA0-F1
#
_entry.id   AF-A0A0S9CMA0-F1
#
_cell.length_a   1.000
_cell.length_b   1.000
_cell.length_c   1.000
_cell.angle_alpha   90.00
_cell.angle_beta   90.00
_cell.angle_gamma   90.00
#
_symmetry.space_group_name_H-M   'P 1'
#
loop_
_entity.id
_entity.type
_entity.pdbx_description
1 polymer ?
#
loop_
_entity_poly.entity_id
_entity_poly.type
_entity_poly.pdbx_seq_one_letter_code
_entity_poly.pdbx_strand_id
1 'polypeptide(L)'
;MTDSTVQPESNEPDTAPKKADPTGVEGANPALDDTGDFKAAETGEAPEAPENVEDLDLTPAGLADEPAKEEDPDSPAEPENS
;
A
#
# COMPACT_ATOMS: atom_id res chain seq x y z
N MET A 1 25.95 -21.67 10.50
CA MET A 1 25.47 -20.28 10.38
C MET A 1 25.93 -19.80 9.01
N THR A 2 25.03 -19.75 8.04
CA THR A 2 25.34 -19.27 6.69
C THR A 2 24.96 -17.80 6.64
N ASP A 3 25.97 -16.94 6.55
CA ASP A 3 25.84 -15.50 6.42
C ASP A 3 24.89 -15.14 5.28
N SER A 4 23.82 -14.41 5.64
CA SER A 4 22.88 -13.83 4.68
C SER A 4 23.58 -12.67 3.97
N THR A 5 24.02 -12.92 2.74
CA THR A 5 24.39 -11.86 1.80
C THR A 5 23.12 -11.10 1.43
N VAL A 6 22.94 -9.92 2.02
CA VAL A 6 22.02 -8.91 1.49
C VAL A 6 22.80 -8.18 0.39
N GLN A 7 22.60 -8.60 -0.87
CA GLN A 7 23.00 -7.77 -2.00
C GLN A 7 21.97 -6.64 -2.15
N PRO A 8 22.37 -5.36 -2.16
CA PRO A 8 21.50 -4.32 -2.67
C PRO A 8 21.32 -4.56 -4.16
N GLU A 9 20.12 -4.93 -4.59
CA GLU A 9 19.79 -5.01 -6.01
C GLU A 9 19.94 -3.61 -6.62
N SER A 10 20.73 -3.58 -7.69
CA SER A 10 21.23 -2.41 -8.38
C SER A 10 20.06 -1.56 -8.89
N ASN A 11 20.05 -0.27 -8.55
CA ASN A 11 19.11 0.73 -9.10
C ASN A 11 19.52 1.17 -10.51
N GLU A 12 20.07 0.25 -11.31
CA GLU A 12 20.50 0.50 -12.68
C GLU A 12 19.28 0.47 -13.62
N PRO A 13 19.18 1.39 -14.59
CA PRO A 13 18.13 1.31 -15.59
C PRO A 13 18.31 0.02 -16.38
N ASP A 14 17.31 -0.84 -16.33
CA ASP A 14 17.28 -2.06 -17.13
C ASP A 14 17.33 -1.67 -18.61
N THR A 15 18.47 -1.95 -19.25
CA THR A 15 18.74 -1.63 -20.66
C THR A 15 18.27 -2.76 -21.59
N ALA A 16 17.64 -3.81 -21.05
CA ALA A 16 17.01 -4.83 -21.86
C ALA A 16 15.84 -4.24 -22.66
N PRO A 17 15.65 -4.61 -23.94
CA PRO A 17 14.50 -4.17 -24.71
C PRO A 17 13.23 -4.62 -23.99
N LYS A 18 12.43 -3.65 -23.53
CA LYS A 18 11.19 -3.91 -22.81
C LYS A 18 10.25 -4.63 -23.77
N LYS A 19 9.89 -5.86 -23.41
CA LYS A 19 8.95 -6.65 -24.20
C LYS A 19 7.58 -6.01 -24.03
N ALA A 20 6.92 -5.69 -25.14
CA ALA A 20 5.54 -5.20 -25.14
C ALA A 20 4.64 -6.10 -24.29
N ASP A 21 3.58 -5.51 -23.71
CA ASP A 21 2.65 -6.22 -22.85
C ASP A 21 2.16 -7.52 -23.53
N PRO A 22 2.46 -8.71 -22.98
CA PRO A 22 2.12 -9.99 -23.60
C PRO A 22 0.62 -10.25 -23.64
N THR A 23 -0.20 -9.49 -22.91
CA THR A 23 -1.65 -9.58 -22.98
C THR A 23 -2.19 -9.00 -24.29
N GLY A 24 -1.45 -8.10 -24.94
CA GLY A 24 -1.88 -7.41 -26.16
C GLY A 24 -3.14 -6.57 -25.99
N VAL A 25 -3.56 -6.33 -24.75
CA VAL A 25 -4.72 -5.51 -24.39
C VAL A 25 -4.18 -4.16 -23.92
N GLU A 26 -4.56 -3.10 -24.64
CA GLU A 26 -4.13 -1.74 -24.32
C GLU A 26 -4.46 -1.38 -22.86
N GLY A 27 -3.46 -0.92 -22.12
CA GLY A 27 -3.56 -0.50 -20.73
C GLY A 27 -3.80 -1.63 -19.72
N ALA A 28 -3.68 -2.91 -20.10
CA ALA A 28 -3.92 -4.04 -19.21
C ALA A 28 -2.99 -4.07 -18.00
N ASN A 29 -1.74 -3.63 -18.16
CA ASN A 29 -0.82 -3.45 -17.05
C ASN A 29 -0.99 -2.06 -16.41
N PRO A 30 -1.40 -1.93 -15.13
CA PRO A 30 -1.52 -0.63 -14.46
C PRO A 30 -0.16 0.06 -14.24
N ALA A 31 0.93 -0.71 -14.15
CA ALA A 31 2.27 -0.20 -13.87
C ALA A 31 3.07 0.15 -15.14
N LEU A 32 2.75 -0.48 -16.27
CA LEU A 32 3.45 -0.28 -17.55
C LEU A 32 2.51 0.26 -18.62
N ASP A 33 3.03 1.05 -19.54
CA ASP A 33 2.32 1.41 -20.77
C ASP A 33 2.41 0.29 -21.81
N ASP A 34 1.77 0.51 -22.95
CA ASP A 34 1.68 -0.49 -24.02
C ASP A 34 3.05 -0.76 -24.68
N THR A 35 4.03 0.13 -24.49
CA THR A 35 5.41 -0.06 -24.92
C THR A 35 6.25 -0.83 -23.89
N GLY A 36 5.68 -1.12 -22.73
CA GLY A 36 6.35 -1.81 -21.63
C GLY A 36 7.20 -0.89 -20.77
N ASP A 37 7.14 0.43 -20.98
CA ASP A 37 7.76 1.42 -20.13
C ASP A 37 6.94 1.62 -18.86
N PHE A 38 7.58 2.03 -17.76
CA PHE A 38 6.84 2.37 -16.56
C PHE A 38 5.93 3.55 -16.87
N LYS A 39 4.63 3.38 -16.61
CA LYS A 39 3.73 4.53 -16.56
C LYS A 39 4.33 5.47 -15.54
N ALA A 40 4.64 6.69 -15.98
CA ALA A 40 4.89 7.77 -15.03
C ALA A 40 3.69 7.75 -14.10
N ALA A 41 3.93 7.61 -12.79
CA ALA A 41 2.84 7.76 -11.85
C ALA A 41 2.26 9.15 -12.15
N GLU A 42 1.04 9.21 -12.71
CA GLU A 42 0.25 10.42 -12.76
C GLU A 42 -0.20 10.73 -11.32
N THR A 43 0.77 10.83 -10.41
CA THR A 43 0.63 11.60 -9.21
C THR A 43 0.54 13.03 -9.69
N GLY A 44 -0.68 13.47 -9.98
CA GLY A 44 -1.00 14.89 -9.95
C GLY A 44 -0.51 15.47 -8.63
N GLU A 45 -0.38 16.79 -8.57
CA GLU A 45 0.00 17.46 -7.34
C GLU A 45 -0.87 16.93 -6.19
N ALA A 46 -0.21 16.52 -5.09
CA ALA A 46 -0.93 16.07 -3.93
C ALA A 46 -1.89 17.19 -3.51
N PRO A 47 -3.14 16.86 -3.12
CA PRO A 47 -4.06 17.88 -2.63
C PRO A 47 -3.39 18.73 -1.56
N GLU A 48 -3.56 20.05 -1.63
CA GLU A 48 -3.07 20.94 -0.58
C GLU A 48 -3.69 20.54 0.77
N ALA A 49 -2.89 20.59 1.82
CA ALA A 49 -3.38 20.36 3.17
C ALA A 49 -4.42 21.44 3.54
N PRO A 50 -5.43 21.11 4.36
CA PRO A 50 -6.40 22.10 4.82
C PRO A 50 -5.71 23.22 5.61
N GLU A 51 -6.15 24.46 5.43
CA GLU A 51 -5.59 25.63 6.11
C GLU A 51 -5.71 25.57 7.64
N ASN A 52 -6.77 24.92 8.15
CA ASN A 52 -7.07 24.81 9.58
C ASN A 52 -7.17 23.34 9.97
N VAL A 53 -6.07 22.78 10.45
CA VAL A 53 -5.99 21.38 10.90
C VAL A 53 -6.61 21.21 12.28
N GLU A 54 -6.72 22.29 13.04
CA GLU A 54 -7.25 22.34 14.40
C GLU A 54 -8.76 22.16 14.45
N ASP A 55 -9.46 22.55 13.38
CA ASP A 55 -10.90 22.37 13.21
C ASP A 55 -11.26 20.96 12.68
N LEU A 56 -10.26 20.14 12.35
CA LEU A 56 -10.50 18.76 11.96
C LEU A 56 -10.92 17.96 13.20
N ASP A 57 -12.12 17.38 13.14
CA ASP A 57 -12.53 16.40 14.12
C ASP A 57 -11.71 15.12 13.95
N LEU A 58 -10.57 15.09 14.63
CA LEU A 58 -9.69 13.92 14.67
C LEU A 58 -10.24 12.82 15.58
N THR A 59 -11.42 13.00 16.19
CA THR A 59 -12.06 11.94 16.97
C THR A 59 -12.75 10.96 16.01
N PRO A 60 -12.28 9.70 15.92
CA PRO A 60 -12.96 8.72 15.08
C PRO A 60 -14.37 8.51 15.63
N ALA A 61 -15.37 8.69 14.76
CA ALA A 61 -16.76 8.45 15.13
C ALA A 61 -16.91 7.04 15.71
N GLY A 62 -17.49 6.95 16.91
CA GLY A 62 -17.69 5.68 17.61
C GLY A 62 -16.58 5.27 18.60
N LEU A 63 -15.52 6.07 18.77
CA LEU A 63 -14.59 5.95 19.91
C LEU A 63 -15.05 6.80 21.11
N ALA A 64 -16.34 6.77 21.42
CA ALA A 64 -16.78 7.28 22.72
C ALA A 64 -15.97 6.58 23.82
N ASP A 65 -15.62 7.28 24.90
CA ASP A 65 -14.99 6.75 26.13
C ASP A 65 -15.92 5.73 26.86
N GLU A 66 -16.71 4.96 26.12
CA GLU A 66 -17.43 3.83 26.63
C GLU A 66 -16.41 2.82 27.17
N PRO A 67 -16.53 2.43 28.44
CA PRO A 67 -15.66 1.42 28.99
C PRO A 67 -15.77 0.15 28.14
N ALA A 68 -14.62 -0.48 27.88
CA ALA A 68 -14.59 -1.80 27.27
C ALA A 68 -15.57 -2.71 28.03
N LYS A 69 -16.44 -3.40 27.29
CA LYS A 69 -17.34 -4.39 27.88
C LYS A 69 -16.49 -5.53 28.42
N GLU A 70 -16.88 -6.06 29.58
CA GLU A 70 -16.27 -7.28 30.11
C GLU A 70 -16.37 -8.39 29.07
N GLU A 71 -15.28 -9.10 28.88
CA GLU A 71 -15.22 -10.25 27.99
C GLU A 71 -16.17 -11.34 28.50
N ASP A 72 -16.98 -11.88 27.59
CA ASP A 72 -17.86 -13.00 27.93
C ASP A 72 -16.99 -14.23 28.25
N PRO A 73 -17.07 -14.82 29.45
CA PRO A 73 -16.31 -16.02 29.78
C PRO A 73 -16.67 -17.23 28.92
N ASP A 74 -17.83 -17.21 28.26
CA ASP A 74 -18.24 -18.22 27.29
C ASP A 74 -17.85 -17.85 25.84
N SER A 75 -17.05 -16.79 25.63
CA SER A 75 -16.58 -16.38 24.31
C SER A 75 -15.55 -17.38 23.77
N PRO A 76 -15.77 -17.96 22.58
CA PRO A 76 -14.82 -18.88 21.96
C PRO A 76 -13.63 -18.17 21.28
N ALA A 77 -13.37 -16.91 21.62
CA ALA A 77 -12.41 -16.05 20.93
C ALA A 77 -10.95 -16.33 21.34
N GLU A 78 -10.49 -17.56 21.18
CA GLU A 78 -9.05 -17.81 21.13
C GLU A 78 -8.54 -17.46 19.73
N PRO A 79 -7.43 -16.71 19.60
CA PRO A 79 -6.84 -16.47 18.29
C PRO A 79 -6.39 -17.81 17.70
N GLU A 80 -6.84 -18.13 16.49
CA GLU A 80 -6.53 -19.38 15.76
C GLU A 80 -5.03 -19.55 15.40
N ASN A 81 -4.18 -18.60 15.82
CA ASN A 81 -2.73 -18.63 15.59
C ASN A 81 -2.02 -19.11 16.85
N SER A 82 -2.16 -20.40 17.18
CA SER A 82 -1.30 -21.07 18.18
C SER A 82 -0.17 -21.84 17.54
#